data_AF-A0AAQ0QLP9-F1
#
_entry.id   AF-A0AAQ0QLP9-F1
#
_cell.length_a   1.000
_cell.length_b   1.000
_cell.length_c   1.000
_cell.angle_alpha   90.00
_cell.angle_beta   90.00
_cell.angle_gamma   90.00
#
_symmetry.space_group_name_H-M   'P 1'
#
loop_
_entity.id
_entity.type
_entity.pdbx_description
1 polymer ?
#
loop_
_entity_poly.entity_id
_entity_poly.type
_entity_poly.pdbx_seq_one_letter_code
_entity_poly.pdbx_strand_id
1 'polypeptide(L)'
;MKKQGYISVLTLVLLLITCGCSRLKSKYEAVMDEINDAFRTDFYSDYGAWDFYRVPLIAPYELTAIDDTSEWHCEKRRNIDKFDYYPSLLSARLSVEYAGISDSIIYLSYTEEFTPLEKMPGHTYGNREMRRFMIIDVPTDSVGWHETREEWLTALNKRGVSKPQFYHVDSLYDDFANNRRLLFYPPKR
;
A
#
# COMPACT_ATOMS: atom_id res chain seq x y z
N MET A 1 63.15 -23.29 -23.54
CA MET A 1 61.81 -22.93 -24.06
C MET A 1 60.71 -23.41 -23.09
N LYS A 2 60.25 -22.58 -22.12
CA LYS A 2 59.08 -22.88 -21.26
C LYS A 2 58.42 -21.60 -20.69
N LYS A 3 58.32 -20.50 -21.46
CA LYS A 3 57.66 -19.25 -21.00
C LYS A 3 56.27 -18.99 -21.62
N GLN A 4 55.86 -19.77 -22.63
CA GLN A 4 54.60 -19.55 -23.34
C GLN A 4 53.36 -20.18 -22.67
N GLY A 5 53.53 -21.19 -21.80
CA GLY A 5 52.41 -21.88 -21.15
C GLY A 5 51.79 -21.12 -19.96
N TYR A 6 52.57 -20.32 -19.23
CA TYR A 6 52.08 -19.62 -18.03
C TYR A 6 51.17 -18.43 -18.34
N ILE A 7 51.40 -17.73 -19.45
CA ILE A 7 50.58 -16.58 -19.86
C ILE A 7 49.16 -17.06 -20.21
N SER A 8 49.03 -18.20 -20.89
CA SER A 8 47.73 -18.76 -21.32
C SER A 8 46.84 -19.21 -20.16
N VAL A 9 47.43 -19.73 -19.07
CA VAL A 9 46.67 -20.19 -17.90
C VAL A 9 46.23 -18.99 -17.04
N LEU A 10 47.08 -17.97 -16.90
CA LEU A 10 46.74 -16.76 -16.13
C LEU A 10 45.61 -15.97 -16.81
N THR A 11 45.64 -15.84 -18.14
CA THR A 11 44.55 -15.22 -18.91
C THR A 11 43.26 -16.02 -18.84
N LEU A 12 43.32 -17.37 -18.82
CA LEU A 12 42.15 -18.22 -18.68
C LEU A 12 41.50 -18.08 -17.29
N VAL A 13 42.32 -18.00 -16.23
CA VAL A 13 41.85 -17.79 -14.84
C VAL A 13 41.26 -16.38 -14.69
N LEU A 14 41.87 -15.35 -15.25
CA LEU A 14 41.32 -13.98 -15.28
C LEU A 14 40.01 -13.88 -16.09
N LEU A 15 39.89 -14.61 -17.20
CA LEU A 15 38.64 -14.72 -17.98
C LEU A 15 37.55 -15.46 -17.17
N LEU A 16 37.89 -16.53 -16.46
CA LEU A 16 36.95 -17.28 -15.63
C LEU A 16 36.47 -16.48 -14.42
N ILE A 17 37.34 -15.66 -13.81
CA ILE A 17 36.99 -14.77 -12.69
C ILE A 17 36.08 -13.63 -13.18
N THR A 18 36.40 -13.00 -14.33
CA THR A 18 35.57 -11.92 -14.90
C THR A 18 34.22 -12.42 -15.40
N CYS A 19 34.17 -13.60 -16.04
CA CYS A 19 32.91 -14.25 -16.41
C CYS A 19 32.10 -14.74 -15.21
N GLY A 20 32.75 -15.13 -14.11
CA GLY A 20 32.10 -15.49 -12.85
C GLY A 20 31.46 -14.29 -12.16
N CYS A 21 32.16 -13.15 -12.14
CA CYS A 21 31.66 -11.89 -11.61
C CYS A 21 30.48 -11.34 -12.42
N SER A 22 30.48 -11.43 -13.75
CA SER A 22 29.35 -10.98 -14.56
C SER A 22 28.10 -11.87 -14.36
N ARG A 23 28.28 -13.17 -14.14
CA ARG A 23 27.18 -14.12 -13.85
C ARG A 23 26.62 -13.96 -12.43
N LEU A 24 27.49 -13.66 -11.46
CA LEU A 24 27.08 -13.33 -10.09
C LEU A 24 26.37 -11.98 -10.04
N LYS A 25 26.89 -10.98 -10.76
CA LYS A 25 26.25 -9.68 -10.94
C LYS A 25 24.89 -9.82 -11.62
N SER A 26 24.77 -10.58 -12.70
CA SER A 26 23.47 -10.77 -13.38
C SER A 26 22.47 -11.53 -12.52
N LYS A 27 22.91 -12.48 -11.68
CA LYS A 27 22.04 -13.17 -10.73
C LYS A 27 21.63 -12.26 -9.58
N TYR A 28 22.54 -11.42 -9.09
CA TYR A 28 22.25 -10.43 -8.07
C TYR A 28 21.30 -9.35 -8.60
N GLU A 29 21.54 -8.84 -9.81
CA GLU A 29 20.64 -7.91 -10.51
C GLU A 29 19.28 -8.56 -10.76
N ALA A 30 19.22 -9.82 -11.22
CA ALA A 30 17.95 -10.52 -11.37
C ALA A 30 17.19 -10.69 -10.04
N VAL A 31 17.89 -11.02 -8.94
CA VAL A 31 17.28 -11.12 -7.61
C VAL A 31 16.85 -9.75 -7.10
N MET A 32 17.64 -8.69 -7.33
CA MET A 32 17.28 -7.33 -6.95
C MET A 32 16.13 -6.80 -7.80
N ASP A 33 16.07 -7.14 -9.08
CA ASP A 33 14.95 -6.81 -9.97
C ASP A 33 13.70 -7.59 -9.56
N GLU A 34 13.81 -8.86 -9.16
CA GLU A 34 12.69 -9.67 -8.65
C GLU A 34 12.21 -9.14 -7.27
N ILE A 35 13.12 -8.69 -6.42
CA ILE A 35 12.79 -8.00 -5.15
C ILE A 35 12.18 -6.62 -5.44
N ASN A 36 12.74 -5.82 -6.35
CA ASN A 36 12.26 -4.47 -6.68
C ASN A 36 10.94 -4.51 -7.47
N ASP A 37 10.70 -5.54 -8.28
CA ASP A 37 9.41 -5.79 -8.94
C ASP A 37 8.36 -6.27 -7.92
N ALA A 38 8.78 -6.95 -6.85
CA ALA A 38 7.92 -7.21 -5.69
C ALA A 38 7.66 -5.94 -4.84
N PHE A 39 8.59 -4.98 -4.84
CA PHE A 39 8.47 -3.67 -4.19
C PHE A 39 8.32 -2.56 -5.22
N ARG A 40 7.27 -2.64 -6.06
CA ARG A 40 6.97 -1.56 -7.01
C ARG A 40 6.77 -0.24 -6.25
N THR A 41 7.67 0.71 -6.49
CA THR A 41 7.64 2.05 -5.88
C THR A 41 6.67 2.98 -6.58
N ASP A 42 6.14 2.55 -7.73
CA ASP A 42 5.06 3.18 -8.48
C ASP A 42 3.85 3.46 -7.58
N PHE A 43 3.55 2.62 -6.60
CA PHE A 43 2.51 2.86 -5.60
C PHE A 43 2.65 4.19 -4.84
N TYR A 44 3.88 4.66 -4.61
CA TYR A 44 4.15 5.91 -3.91
C TYR A 44 4.46 7.09 -4.84
N SER A 45 4.52 6.86 -6.16
CA SER A 45 4.91 7.86 -7.16
C SER A 45 3.94 7.99 -8.33
N ASP A 46 3.01 7.05 -8.49
CA ASP A 46 1.98 7.04 -9.53
C ASP A 46 1.01 8.18 -9.27
N TYR A 47 0.89 9.05 -10.27
CA TYR A 47 -0.29 9.87 -10.42
C TYR A 47 -1.48 8.94 -10.61
N GLY A 48 -2.60 9.22 -9.94
CA GLY A 48 -3.81 8.43 -10.11
C GLY A 48 -4.14 8.25 -11.59
N ALA A 49 -4.81 7.14 -11.95
CA ALA A 49 -5.45 7.06 -13.27
C ALA A 49 -6.30 8.32 -13.49
N TRP A 50 -6.53 8.69 -14.75
CA TRP A 50 -6.84 10.06 -15.25
C TRP A 50 -7.77 10.96 -14.41
N ASP A 51 -8.60 10.45 -13.51
CA ASP A 51 -9.62 11.20 -12.77
C ASP A 51 -9.70 10.90 -11.23
N PHE A 52 -8.64 10.33 -10.61
CA PHE A 52 -8.64 9.96 -9.18
C PHE A 52 -7.68 10.78 -8.30
N TYR A 53 -8.17 11.25 -7.15
CA TYR A 53 -7.33 11.67 -6.03
C TYR A 53 -6.89 10.45 -5.23
N ARG A 54 -5.60 10.38 -4.86
CA ARG A 54 -5.05 9.22 -4.17
C ARG A 54 -4.11 9.60 -3.03
N VAL A 55 -4.22 8.88 -1.92
CA VAL A 55 -3.26 8.93 -0.81
C VAL A 55 -2.77 7.52 -0.55
N PRO A 56 -1.50 7.20 -0.90
CA PRO A 56 -0.94 5.91 -0.56
C PRO A 56 -0.81 5.76 0.96
N LEU A 57 -1.39 4.68 1.50
CA LEU A 57 -1.12 4.19 2.85
C LEU A 57 -0.02 3.12 2.72
N ILE A 58 -0.06 2.02 3.46
CA ILE A 58 0.93 0.95 3.28
C ILE A 58 0.51 0.09 2.09
N ALA A 59 1.41 -0.08 1.12
CA ALA A 59 1.16 -0.96 -0.02
C ALA A 59 0.63 -2.35 0.42
N PRO A 60 -0.43 -2.87 -0.20
CA PRO A 60 -1.12 -2.34 -1.38
C PRO A 60 -2.33 -1.44 -1.09
N TYR A 61 -2.50 -0.90 0.12
CA TYR A 61 -3.70 -0.15 0.50
C TYR A 61 -3.55 1.36 0.30
N GLU A 62 -4.56 1.98 -0.31
CA GLU A 62 -4.64 3.42 -0.58
C GLU A 62 -6.01 3.99 -0.20
N LEU A 63 -6.07 5.31 -0.03
CA LEU A 63 -7.32 6.07 -0.05
C LEU A 63 -7.52 6.68 -1.42
N THR A 64 -8.73 6.58 -1.96
CA THR A 64 -9.09 7.08 -3.29
C THR A 64 -10.37 7.90 -3.25
N ALA A 65 -10.45 8.93 -4.08
CA ALA A 65 -11.68 9.70 -4.33
C ALA A 65 -11.82 9.96 -5.85
N ILE A 66 -13.05 9.97 -6.36
CA ILE A 66 -13.39 10.13 -7.78
C ILE A 66 -14.02 11.50 -8.00
N ASP A 67 -13.59 12.23 -9.04
CA ASP A 67 -14.10 13.53 -9.49
C ASP A 67 -13.90 14.71 -8.50
N ASP A 68 -14.14 14.50 -7.20
CA ASP A 68 -13.89 15.44 -6.10
C ASP A 68 -13.37 14.71 -4.85
N THR A 69 -12.91 15.47 -3.84
CA THR A 69 -12.44 14.91 -2.56
C THR A 69 -13.57 14.79 -1.52
N SER A 70 -14.83 14.75 -1.96
CA SER A 70 -15.97 14.71 -1.01
C SER A 70 -16.20 13.32 -0.41
N GLU A 71 -15.85 12.27 -1.15
CA GLU A 71 -16.04 10.87 -0.75
C GLU A 71 -14.73 10.10 -0.90
N TRP A 72 -14.19 9.62 0.23
CA TRP A 72 -12.95 8.86 0.30
C TRP A 72 -13.24 7.39 0.57
N HIS A 73 -12.66 6.53 -0.26
CA HIS A 73 -12.77 5.08 -0.14
C HIS A 73 -11.40 4.48 0.21
N CYS A 74 -11.40 3.46 1.08
CA CYS A 74 -10.22 2.64 1.26
C CYS A 74 -10.23 1.47 0.28
N GLU A 75 -9.16 1.37 -0.49
CA GLU A 75 -9.01 0.37 -1.54
C GLU A 75 -7.72 -0.41 -1.36
N LYS A 76 -7.77 -1.68 -1.74
CA LYS A 76 -6.60 -2.51 -1.87
C LYS A 76 -6.24 -2.61 -3.35
N ARG A 77 -5.11 -2.02 -3.75
CA ARG A 77 -4.61 -2.07 -5.14
C ARG A 77 -4.45 -3.53 -5.57
N ARG A 78 -5.07 -3.90 -6.68
CA ARG A 78 -4.81 -5.17 -7.38
C ARG A 78 -3.68 -4.98 -8.40
N ASN A 79 -3.04 -6.09 -8.76
CA ASN A 79 -1.99 -6.14 -9.77
C ASN A 79 -2.48 -5.46 -11.07
N ILE A 80 -1.65 -4.56 -11.59
CA ILE A 80 -2.03 -3.40 -12.44
C ILE A 80 -2.58 -3.72 -13.85
N ASP A 81 -2.82 -4.98 -14.19
CA ASP A 81 -3.27 -5.37 -15.54
C ASP A 81 -4.78 -5.44 -15.70
N LYS A 82 -5.58 -5.23 -14.64
CA LYS A 82 -7.04 -5.22 -14.74
C LYS A 82 -7.65 -4.08 -13.95
N PHE A 83 -8.32 -3.19 -14.68
CA PHE A 83 -9.35 -2.29 -14.18
C PHE A 83 -10.58 -3.12 -13.75
N ASP A 84 -10.43 -3.91 -12.69
CA ASP A 84 -11.57 -4.53 -12.03
C ASP A 84 -12.08 -3.52 -11.00
N TYR A 85 -13.18 -2.85 -11.32
CA TYR A 85 -14.05 -2.24 -10.31
C TYR A 85 -14.38 -3.33 -9.27
N TYR A 86 -13.96 -3.13 -8.02
CA TYR A 86 -14.15 -3.98 -6.82
C TYR A 86 -13.11 -5.08 -6.50
N PRO A 87 -12.61 -5.14 -5.24
CA PRO A 87 -13.37 -4.96 -4.00
C PRO A 87 -12.83 -3.79 -3.15
N SER A 88 -13.46 -2.62 -3.20
CA SER A 88 -13.24 -1.63 -2.15
C SER A 88 -13.66 -2.24 -0.81
N LEU A 89 -12.93 -1.90 0.26
CA LEU A 89 -13.28 -2.32 1.62
C LEU A 89 -14.48 -1.49 2.06
N LEU A 90 -15.65 -1.85 1.52
CA LEU A 90 -16.85 -1.03 1.61
C LEU A 90 -17.49 -1.10 2.98
N SER A 91 -17.66 0.07 3.58
CA SER A 91 -18.67 0.30 4.61
C SER A 91 -19.99 0.75 3.95
N ALA A 92 -21.11 0.58 4.66
CA ALA A 92 -22.37 1.25 4.29
C ALA A 92 -22.37 2.76 4.61
N ARG A 93 -21.30 3.25 5.25
CA ARG A 93 -21.04 4.67 5.49
C ARG A 93 -20.51 5.35 4.24
N LEU A 94 -20.76 6.65 4.15
CA LEU A 94 -20.45 7.45 2.97
C LEU A 94 -18.95 7.49 2.66
N SER A 95 -18.12 7.85 3.65
CA SER A 95 -16.72 8.19 3.42
C SER A 95 -15.82 7.78 4.59
N VAL A 96 -14.55 7.54 4.33
CA VAL A 96 -13.50 7.50 5.37
C VAL A 96 -13.26 8.93 5.83
N GLU A 97 -13.36 9.19 7.13
CA GLU A 97 -13.16 10.53 7.71
C GLU A 97 -11.75 10.69 8.27
N TYR A 98 -11.27 9.68 8.99
CA TYR A 98 -9.91 9.68 9.55
C TYR A 98 -9.16 8.39 9.23
N ALA A 99 -7.85 8.55 9.03
CA ALA A 99 -6.91 7.45 8.86
C ALA A 99 -5.72 7.60 9.81
N GLY A 100 -5.10 6.47 10.12
CA GLY A 100 -3.85 6.42 10.88
C GLY A 100 -3.06 5.15 10.58
N ILE A 101 -1.76 5.21 10.81
CA ILE A 101 -0.84 4.09 10.62
C ILE A 101 0.07 3.98 11.83
N SER A 102 0.27 2.75 12.32
CA SER A 102 1.27 2.41 13.32
C SER A 102 1.93 1.10 12.90
N ASP A 103 3.26 1.12 12.75
CA ASP A 103 4.05 -0.01 12.23
C ASP A 103 3.51 -0.53 10.88
N SER A 104 2.85 -1.69 10.89
CA SER A 104 2.22 -2.30 9.71
C SER A 104 0.70 -2.45 9.86
N ILE A 105 0.11 -1.67 10.76
CA ILE A 105 -1.33 -1.61 11.03
C ILE A 105 -1.87 -0.29 10.48
N ILE A 106 -2.85 -0.39 9.57
CA ILE A 106 -3.67 0.74 9.14
C ILE A 106 -4.96 0.72 9.95
N TYR A 107 -5.45 1.86 10.37
CA TYR A 107 -6.74 1.96 11.06
C TYR A 107 -7.51 3.18 10.62
N LEU A 108 -8.79 2.97 10.33
CA LEU A 108 -9.67 3.97 9.72
C LEU A 108 -10.96 4.13 10.53
N SER A 109 -11.51 5.34 10.51
CA SER A 109 -12.86 5.62 10.96
C SER A 109 -13.67 6.27 9.84
N TYR A 110 -14.86 5.73 9.62
CA TYR A 110 -15.82 6.23 8.64
C TYR A 110 -16.77 7.26 9.26
N THR A 111 -17.31 8.12 8.41
CA THR A 111 -18.32 9.12 8.76
C THR A 111 -19.54 8.51 9.44
N GLU A 112 -20.27 9.31 10.21
CA GLU A 112 -21.59 8.92 10.72
C GLU A 112 -22.65 8.86 9.61
N GLU A 113 -22.43 9.62 8.54
CA GLU A 113 -23.33 9.67 7.40
C GLU A 113 -23.39 8.35 6.64
N PHE A 114 -24.60 8.00 6.22
CA PHE A 114 -24.85 6.83 5.38
C PHE A 114 -24.74 7.21 3.92
N THR A 115 -24.27 6.27 3.10
CA THR A 115 -24.38 6.45 1.64
C THR A 115 -25.84 6.63 1.26
N PRO A 116 -26.23 7.68 0.52
CA PRO A 116 -27.60 7.84 0.02
C PRO A 116 -28.04 6.61 -0.79
N LEU A 117 -29.30 6.20 -0.65
CA LEU A 117 -29.84 5.01 -1.35
C LEU A 117 -29.70 5.11 -2.88
N GLU A 118 -29.81 6.31 -3.43
CA GLU A 118 -29.62 6.61 -4.86
C GLU A 118 -28.17 6.42 -5.36
N LYS A 119 -27.19 6.49 -4.46
CA LYS A 119 -25.78 6.21 -4.71
C LYS A 119 -25.38 4.77 -4.40
N MET A 120 -26.33 3.91 -3.98
CA MET A 120 -26.08 2.50 -3.73
C MET A 120 -26.35 1.66 -4.99
N PRO A 121 -25.34 1.13 -5.69
CA PRO A 121 -25.56 0.23 -6.81
C PRO A 121 -26.18 -1.08 -6.31
N GLY A 122 -27.46 -1.30 -6.64
CA GLY A 122 -28.23 -2.48 -6.25
C GLY A 122 -28.90 -2.31 -4.87
N HIS A 123 -30.23 -2.28 -4.86
CA HIS A 123 -31.06 -2.18 -3.66
C HIS A 123 -30.90 -3.37 -2.71
N THR A 124 -29.80 -3.44 -1.97
CA THR A 124 -29.68 -4.27 -0.77
C THR A 124 -28.44 -3.80 -0.02
N TYR A 125 -28.57 -3.54 1.28
CA TYR A 125 -27.45 -3.49 2.24
C TYR A 125 -26.63 -4.80 2.30
N GLY A 126 -26.84 -5.72 1.37
CA GLY A 126 -26.69 -7.16 1.51
C GLY A 126 -25.26 -7.70 1.59
N ASN A 127 -24.24 -6.83 1.69
CA ASN A 127 -22.85 -7.19 2.02
C ASN A 127 -21.99 -6.01 2.52
N ARG A 128 -22.55 -4.79 2.69
CA ARG A 128 -21.80 -3.63 3.21
C ARG A 128 -22.03 -3.56 4.71
N GLU A 129 -21.02 -3.92 5.49
CA GLU A 129 -21.13 -3.89 6.95
C GLU A 129 -21.39 -2.45 7.42
N MET A 130 -22.35 -2.25 8.34
CA MET A 130 -22.65 -0.92 8.93
C MET A 130 -21.55 -0.39 9.86
N ARG A 131 -20.46 -1.13 9.95
CA ARG A 131 -19.35 -0.94 10.90
C ARG A 131 -18.59 0.32 10.53
N ARG A 132 -18.23 1.07 11.58
CA ARG A 132 -17.69 2.44 11.49
C ARG A 132 -16.17 2.46 11.51
N PHE A 133 -15.55 1.41 12.01
CA PHE A 133 -14.12 1.40 12.24
C PHE A 133 -13.50 0.17 11.61
N MET A 134 -12.34 0.35 11.00
CA MET A 134 -11.61 -0.71 10.33
C MET A 134 -10.18 -0.74 10.86
N ILE A 135 -9.63 -1.95 10.96
CA ILE A 135 -8.22 -2.22 11.20
C ILE A 135 -7.76 -3.15 10.09
N ILE A 136 -6.65 -2.81 9.45
CA ILE A 136 -5.99 -3.66 8.47
C ILE A 136 -4.61 -4.01 9.03
N ASP A 137 -4.37 -5.29 9.22
CA ASP A 137 -3.07 -5.84 9.53
C ASP A 137 -2.41 -6.27 8.22
N VAL A 138 -1.53 -5.41 7.72
CA VAL A 138 -0.97 -5.52 6.37
C VAL A 138 -0.12 -6.79 6.19
N PRO A 139 0.74 -7.21 7.14
CA PRO A 139 1.55 -8.43 6.99
C PRO A 139 0.72 -9.69 6.86
N THR A 140 -0.45 -9.74 7.49
CA THR A 140 -1.36 -10.89 7.45
C THR A 140 -2.49 -10.76 6.44
N ASP A 141 -2.57 -9.62 5.75
CA ASP A 141 -3.70 -9.27 4.86
C ASP A 141 -5.06 -9.42 5.56
N SER A 142 -5.12 -9.18 6.88
CA SER A 142 -6.35 -9.36 7.65
C SER A 142 -7.07 -8.03 7.87
N VAL A 143 -8.37 -8.03 7.60
CA VAL A 143 -9.25 -6.87 7.76
C VAL A 143 -10.23 -7.15 8.90
N GLY A 144 -10.15 -6.35 9.95
CA GLY A 144 -11.05 -6.37 11.10
C GLY A 144 -11.97 -5.16 11.09
N TRP A 145 -13.26 -5.41 11.26
CA TRP A 145 -14.26 -4.35 11.36
C TRP A 145 -14.85 -4.27 12.76
N HIS A 146 -15.15 -3.05 13.19
CA HIS A 146 -15.66 -2.75 14.52
C HIS A 146 -16.80 -1.74 14.44
N GLU A 147 -17.83 -1.96 15.26
CA GLU A 147 -19.02 -1.12 15.28
C GLU A 147 -18.81 0.11 16.17
N THR A 148 -18.24 -0.09 17.35
CA THR A 148 -18.03 0.97 18.35
C THR A 148 -16.57 1.41 18.43
N ARG A 149 -16.37 2.65 18.89
CA ARG A 149 -15.02 3.22 19.04
C ARG A 149 -14.25 2.50 20.13
N GLU A 150 -14.91 2.12 21.23
CA GLU A 150 -14.31 1.42 22.36
C GLU A 150 -13.77 0.05 21.96
N GLU A 151 -14.56 -0.73 21.19
CA GLU A 151 -14.11 -2.03 20.65
C GLU A 151 -12.90 -1.87 19.73
N TRP A 152 -12.96 -0.88 18.85
CA TRP A 152 -11.88 -0.58 17.91
C TRP A 152 -10.58 -0.18 18.63
N LEU A 153 -10.66 0.75 19.59
CA LEU A 153 -9.51 1.17 20.39
C LEU A 153 -8.94 0.01 21.23
N THR A 154 -9.81 -0.86 21.77
CA THR A 154 -9.38 -2.07 22.47
C THR A 154 -8.66 -3.04 21.53
N ALA A 155 -9.17 -3.22 20.32
CA ALA A 155 -8.56 -4.06 19.29
C ALA A 155 -7.22 -3.51 18.79
N LEU A 156 -7.08 -2.18 18.69
CA LEU A 156 -5.82 -1.49 18.40
C LEU A 156 -4.79 -1.68 19.51
N ASN A 157 -5.20 -1.50 20.77
CA ASN A 157 -4.33 -1.69 21.93
C ASN A 157 -3.76 -3.11 21.99
N LYS A 158 -4.60 -4.13 21.74
CA LYS A 158 -4.17 -5.54 21.64
C LYS A 158 -3.13 -5.80 20.55
N ARG A 159 -3.06 -4.92 19.53
CA ARG A 159 -2.08 -4.96 18.43
C ARG A 159 -0.87 -4.04 18.67
N GLY A 160 -0.70 -3.50 19.87
CA GLY A 160 0.41 -2.62 20.23
C GLY A 160 0.17 -1.13 19.99
N VAL A 161 -0.98 -0.75 19.40
CA VAL A 161 -1.31 0.65 19.11
C VAL A 161 -2.03 1.28 20.32
N SER A 162 -1.26 1.69 21.32
CA SER A 162 -1.80 2.23 22.58
C SER A 162 -2.21 3.70 22.53
N LYS A 163 -1.66 4.47 21.59
CA LYS A 163 -1.94 5.90 21.39
C LYS A 163 -2.14 6.20 19.90
N PRO A 164 -3.27 5.76 19.32
CA PRO A 164 -3.52 5.96 17.90
C PRO A 164 -3.60 7.45 17.57
N GLN A 165 -2.94 7.84 16.48
CA GLN A 165 -3.03 9.17 15.88
C GLN A 165 -4.03 9.12 14.72
N PHE A 166 -4.97 10.05 14.70
CA PHE A 166 -6.03 10.13 13.70
C PHE A 166 -5.85 11.39 12.88
N TYR A 167 -5.77 11.24 11.57
CA TYR A 167 -5.58 12.33 10.64
C TYR A 167 -6.78 12.42 9.71
N HIS A 168 -7.31 13.62 9.53
CA HIS A 168 -8.41 13.86 8.60
C HIS A 168 -7.94 13.59 7.17
N VAL A 169 -8.73 12.87 6.38
CA VAL A 169 -8.32 12.41 5.04
C VAL A 169 -8.01 13.55 4.07
N ASP A 170 -8.79 14.63 4.08
CA ASP A 170 -8.51 15.78 3.22
C ASP A 170 -7.17 16.43 3.57
N SER A 171 -6.87 16.56 4.87
CA SER A 171 -5.59 17.10 5.33
C SER A 171 -4.41 16.18 5.00
N LEU A 172 -4.64 14.86 5.00
CA LEU A 172 -3.64 13.89 4.54
C LEU A 172 -3.37 14.05 3.04
N TYR A 173 -4.43 14.22 2.25
CA TYR A 173 -4.31 14.46 0.82
C TYR A 173 -3.57 15.77 0.53
N ASP A 174 -3.93 16.86 1.20
CA ASP A 174 -3.26 18.16 1.03
C ASP A 174 -1.76 18.07 1.38
N ASP A 175 -1.39 17.42 2.49
CA ASP A 175 0.02 17.23 2.86
C ASP A 175 0.75 16.38 1.81
N PHE A 176 0.13 15.30 1.34
CA PHE A 176 0.71 14.42 0.33
C PHE A 176 0.87 15.12 -1.03
N ALA A 177 -0.15 15.84 -1.51
CA ALA A 177 -0.13 16.53 -2.79
C ALA A 177 0.94 17.64 -2.82
N ASN A 178 1.12 18.37 -1.71
CA ASN A 178 2.06 19.47 -1.63
C ASN A 178 3.49 19.01 -1.32
N ASN A 179 3.66 18.04 -0.42
CA ASN A 179 4.97 17.68 0.13
C ASN A 179 5.46 16.29 -0.29
N ARG A 180 4.63 15.48 -0.96
CA ARG A 180 4.87 14.06 -1.29
C ARG A 180 5.26 13.25 -0.06
N ARG A 181 4.71 13.61 1.11
CA ARG A 181 4.99 12.95 2.37
C ARG A 181 3.94 11.90 2.66
N LEU A 182 4.38 10.67 2.84
CA LEU A 182 3.55 9.57 3.26
C LEU A 182 3.21 9.70 4.76
N LEU A 183 2.01 9.24 5.13
CA LEU A 183 1.56 9.16 6.52
C LEU A 183 2.49 8.28 7.38
N PHE A 184 3.09 7.27 6.75
CA PHE A 184 4.15 6.44 7.31
C PHE A 184 5.39 6.71 6.47
N TYR A 185 6.51 7.03 7.12
CA TYR A 185 7.76 7.27 6.42
C TYR A 185 8.60 5.99 6.51
N PRO A 186 8.53 5.06 5.54
CA PRO A 186 9.41 3.90 5.57
C PRO A 186 10.85 4.42 5.50
N PRO A 187 11.76 3.94 6.35
CA PRO A 187 13.15 4.35 6.26
C PRO A 187 13.66 4.06 4.84
N LYS A 188 14.23 5.06 4.18
CA LYS A 188 14.92 4.88 2.90
C LYS A 188 16.00 3.82 3.13
N ARG A 189 15.87 2.66 2.47
CA ARG A 189 16.92 1.64 2.42
C ARG A 189 18.07 2.11 1.56
#